data_AF-A0A8H3HSQ8-F1
#
_entry.id   AF-A0A8H3HSQ8-F1
#
_cell.length_a   1.000
_cell.length_b   1.000
_cell.length_c   1.000
_cell.angle_alpha   90.00
_cell.angle_beta   90.00
_cell.angle_gamma   90.00
#
_symmetry.space_group_name_H-M   'P 1'
#
loop_
_entity.id
_entity.type
_entity.pdbx_description
1 polymer ?
#
loop_
_entity_poly.entity_id
_entity_poly.type
_entity_poly.pdbx_seq_one_letter_code
_entity_poly.pdbx_strand_id
1 'polypeptide(L)'
;MDQLPPMSPRPVILGDTLSFNASPDRPQDLMECTVNWEEVGLQFKLIPHSDRYMVFKAKNKTAKDTDFTVPVFVQKDYYKAAFEGRTGMVDFEITDKWQYGQRHETGAGRFVVLHDGENNRPFQDRFIAGWLTQVENIIHGVACAANQAKIADPVDVFAKGLIGKHLLSYGVRPAVQINDILLVPSTLKPDSPIKITWVQDHFHKSADYYKFMVENASYGNQPVQFFIQKDWWDSSSTSEYSISKIAPKNKDGYYQFPVNDKSQYGEADESGQDRWVVYHDRARQPYQGRFVKSQLFQAIETVIDLPRSKQFLGINDVNPDEVKDLAGRILGRPLYTFY
;
A
#
# COMPACT_ATOMS: atom_id res chain seq x y z
N MET A 1 8.57 21.83 -11.60
CA MET A 1 7.27 21.69 -10.89
C MET A 1 6.29 21.13 -11.90
N ASP A 2 6.28 19.81 -12.04
CA ASP A 2 5.30 19.14 -12.90
C ASP A 2 3.99 19.04 -12.12
N GLN A 3 2.98 19.78 -12.55
CA GLN A 3 1.64 19.61 -12.01
C GLN A 3 1.17 18.20 -12.34
N LEU A 4 0.98 17.38 -11.31
CA LEU A 4 0.45 16.03 -11.45
C LEU A 4 -0.92 16.11 -12.15
N PRO A 5 -1.21 15.22 -13.12
CA PRO A 5 -2.50 15.20 -13.77
C PRO A 5 -3.62 14.97 -12.74
N PRO A 6 -4.84 15.49 -13.00
CA PRO A 6 -5.98 15.24 -12.13
C PRO A 6 -6.18 13.74 -11.94
N MET A 7 -6.28 13.32 -10.68
CA MET A 7 -6.51 11.94 -10.27
C MET A 7 -7.96 11.79 -9.82
N SER A 8 -8.55 10.62 -10.02
CA SER A 8 -9.88 10.30 -9.46
C SER A 8 -9.87 10.59 -7.94
N PRO A 9 -10.91 11.26 -7.40
CA PRO A 9 -11.01 11.59 -5.98
C PRO A 9 -11.14 10.34 -5.08
N ARG A 10 -11.51 9.20 -5.67
CA ARG A 10 -11.68 7.91 -4.98
C ARG A 10 -10.92 6.79 -5.73
N PRO A 11 -10.22 5.89 -5.03
CA PRO A 11 -9.65 4.70 -5.65
C PRO A 11 -10.74 3.85 -6.32
N VAL A 12 -10.43 3.23 -7.47
CA VAL A 12 -11.32 2.25 -8.10
C VAL A 12 -11.51 1.06 -7.15
N ILE A 13 -12.74 0.62 -6.91
CA ILE A 13 -13.06 -0.52 -6.03
C ILE A 13 -13.90 -1.58 -6.75
N LEU A 14 -13.99 -2.76 -6.15
CA LEU A 14 -14.88 -3.84 -6.61
C LEU A 14 -16.33 -3.32 -6.76
N GLY A 15 -16.98 -3.64 -7.88
CA GLY A 15 -18.33 -3.18 -8.25
C GLY A 15 -18.37 -1.83 -8.97
N ASP A 16 -17.24 -1.14 -9.14
CA ASP A 16 -17.21 0.09 -9.93
C ASP A 16 -17.50 -0.16 -11.41
N THR A 17 -18.31 0.70 -12.02
CA THR A 17 -18.51 0.73 -13.46
C THR A 17 -17.57 1.76 -14.08
N LEU A 18 -16.60 1.26 -14.85
CA LEU A 18 -15.69 2.05 -15.66
C LEU A 18 -16.20 2.16 -17.10
N SER A 19 -15.80 3.22 -17.80
CA SER A 19 -16.22 3.48 -19.17
C SER A 19 -15.07 4.03 -20.00
N PHE A 20 -14.90 3.52 -21.21
CA PHE A 20 -13.87 3.97 -22.17
C PHE A 20 -14.42 4.01 -23.59
N ASN A 21 -13.75 4.74 -24.49
CA ASN A 21 -14.10 4.73 -25.91
C ASN A 21 -13.34 3.61 -26.63
N ALA A 22 -14.07 2.61 -27.15
CA ALA A 22 -13.51 1.49 -27.92
C ALA A 22 -13.16 1.86 -29.37
N SER A 23 -13.51 3.07 -29.81
CA SER A 23 -13.14 3.63 -31.11
C SER A 23 -12.71 5.09 -30.92
N PRO A 24 -11.58 5.34 -30.25
CA PRO A 24 -11.14 6.71 -29.99
C PRO A 24 -10.71 7.41 -31.27
N ASP A 25 -10.95 8.73 -31.32
CA ASP A 25 -10.53 9.58 -32.45
C ASP A 25 -9.00 9.62 -32.60
N ARG A 26 -8.28 9.38 -31.50
CA ARG A 26 -6.82 9.40 -31.46
C ARG A 26 -6.28 8.00 -31.16
N PRO A 27 -5.35 7.47 -31.99
CA PRO A 27 -4.72 6.17 -31.75
C PRO A 27 -4.03 6.06 -30.38
N GLN A 28 -3.54 7.18 -29.81
CA GLN A 28 -2.90 7.15 -28.48
C GLN A 28 -3.86 6.92 -27.30
N ASP A 29 -5.18 7.00 -27.52
CA ASP A 29 -6.17 6.78 -26.45
C ASP A 29 -6.52 5.28 -26.27
N LEU A 30 -6.10 4.43 -27.22
CA LEU A 30 -6.13 2.98 -27.15
C LEU A 30 -4.87 2.41 -27.81
N MET A 31 -3.89 2.05 -27.00
CA MET A 31 -2.59 1.59 -27.47
C MET A 31 -2.37 0.13 -27.15
N GLU A 32 -1.49 -0.49 -27.92
CA GLU A 32 -0.94 -1.78 -27.57
C GLU A 32 0.48 -1.62 -27.03
N CYS A 33 0.81 -2.31 -25.94
CA CYS A 33 2.16 -2.36 -25.40
C CYS A 33 2.58 -3.80 -25.05
N THR A 34 3.88 -4.00 -24.94
CA THR A 34 4.47 -5.24 -24.41
C THR A 34 5.00 -4.98 -23.01
N VAL A 35 4.57 -5.77 -22.05
CA VAL A 35 5.04 -5.72 -20.66
C VAL A 35 5.99 -6.88 -20.45
N ASN A 36 7.20 -6.58 -19.99
CA ASN A 36 8.23 -7.57 -19.68
C ASN A 36 8.47 -7.58 -18.16
N TRP A 37 8.59 -8.76 -17.57
CA TRP A 37 8.93 -8.92 -16.15
C TRP A 37 9.79 -10.16 -15.93
N GLU A 38 10.32 -10.31 -14.73
CA GLU A 38 11.16 -11.46 -14.35
C GLU A 38 10.64 -12.03 -13.04
N GLU A 39 10.56 -13.35 -12.93
CA GLU A 39 10.18 -14.04 -11.70
C GLU A 39 11.38 -14.77 -11.10
N VAL A 40 11.45 -14.80 -9.76
CA VAL A 40 12.53 -15.49 -9.05
C VAL A 40 12.19 -16.98 -8.96
N GLY A 41 12.87 -17.78 -9.78
CA GLY A 41 12.78 -19.24 -9.75
C GLY A 41 13.61 -19.89 -8.65
N LEU A 42 13.58 -21.22 -8.61
CA LEU A 42 14.44 -22.02 -7.72
C LEU A 42 15.91 -21.64 -7.90
N GLN A 43 16.66 -21.63 -6.79
CA GLN A 43 18.08 -21.22 -6.75
C GLN A 43 18.34 -19.76 -7.16
N PHE A 44 17.34 -18.87 -7.03
CA PHE A 44 17.47 -17.43 -7.32
C PHE A 44 17.74 -17.11 -8.80
N LYS A 45 17.37 -18.01 -9.72
CA LYS A 45 17.46 -17.75 -11.15
C LYS A 45 16.28 -16.88 -11.60
N LEU A 46 16.56 -15.76 -12.26
CA LEU A 46 15.53 -14.92 -12.89
C LEU A 46 15.00 -15.59 -14.16
N ILE A 47 13.67 -15.74 -14.23
CA ILE A 47 12.96 -16.30 -15.37
C ILE A 47 12.26 -15.14 -16.10
N PRO A 48 12.61 -14.84 -17.36
CA PRO A 48 11.98 -13.74 -18.09
C PRO A 48 10.59 -14.12 -18.60
N HIS A 49 9.67 -13.19 -18.48
CA HIS A 49 8.29 -13.26 -18.97
C HIS A 49 7.96 -12.03 -19.81
N SER A 50 7.02 -12.18 -20.74
CA SER A 50 6.55 -11.09 -21.61
C SER A 50 5.13 -11.36 -22.06
N ASP A 51 4.30 -10.32 -22.06
CA ASP A 51 2.93 -10.39 -22.56
C ASP A 51 2.48 -9.08 -23.21
N ARG A 52 1.44 -9.14 -24.03
CA ARG A 52 0.90 -7.99 -24.78
C ARG A 52 -0.39 -7.48 -24.13
N TYR A 53 -0.50 -6.18 -23.95
CA TYR A 53 -1.62 -5.52 -23.30
C TYR A 53 -2.19 -4.41 -24.18
N MET A 54 -3.52 -4.29 -24.18
CA MET A 54 -4.24 -3.11 -24.62
C MET A 54 -4.31 -2.12 -23.46
N VAL A 55 -3.95 -0.86 -23.72
CA VAL A 55 -3.86 0.21 -22.73
C VAL A 55 -4.74 1.36 -23.15
N PHE A 56 -5.57 1.82 -22.22
CA PHE A 56 -6.45 2.96 -22.42
C PHE A 56 -6.74 3.65 -21.09
N LYS A 57 -7.41 4.80 -21.15
CA LYS A 57 -7.92 5.47 -19.96
C LYS A 57 -9.43 5.33 -19.90
N ALA A 58 -9.94 5.08 -18.70
CA ALA A 58 -11.36 5.00 -18.39
C ALA A 58 -11.78 6.10 -17.42
N LYS A 59 -13.08 6.42 -17.42
CA LYS A 59 -13.75 7.22 -16.38
C LYS A 59 -14.48 6.30 -15.42
N ASN A 60 -14.45 6.59 -14.12
CA ASN A 60 -15.25 5.88 -13.12
C ASN A 60 -16.65 6.52 -13.01
N LYS A 61 -17.64 5.88 -13.67
CA LYS A 61 -19.03 6.36 -13.67
C LYS A 61 -19.65 6.28 -12.28
N THR A 62 -19.31 5.24 -11.51
CA THR A 62 -19.79 5.07 -10.14
C THR A 62 -19.26 6.19 -9.23
N ALA A 63 -17.98 6.55 -9.38
CA ALA A 63 -17.37 7.68 -8.67
C ALA A 63 -17.74 9.06 -9.23
N LYS A 64 -18.49 9.11 -10.35
CA LYS A 64 -18.86 10.32 -11.08
C LYS A 64 -17.66 11.13 -11.60
N ASP A 65 -16.62 10.44 -12.03
CA ASP A 65 -15.48 11.07 -12.69
C ASP A 65 -15.94 11.79 -13.97
N THR A 66 -15.48 13.02 -14.15
CA THR A 66 -15.72 13.83 -15.36
C THR A 66 -14.76 13.49 -16.48
N ASP A 67 -13.56 12.99 -16.13
CA ASP A 67 -12.44 12.81 -17.03
C ASP A 67 -11.97 11.34 -17.09
N PHE A 68 -11.29 10.97 -18.18
CA PHE A 68 -10.68 9.65 -18.34
C PHE A 68 -9.35 9.59 -17.58
N THR A 69 -9.43 9.40 -16.27
CA THR A 69 -8.26 9.47 -15.36
C THR A 69 -7.75 8.12 -14.88
N VAL A 70 -8.50 7.04 -15.08
CA VAL A 70 -8.13 5.69 -14.62
C VAL A 70 -7.37 4.96 -15.72
N PRO A 71 -6.06 4.65 -15.55
CA PRO A 71 -5.36 3.80 -16.49
C PRO A 71 -5.86 2.36 -16.40
N VAL A 72 -6.09 1.74 -17.57
CA VAL A 72 -6.59 0.39 -17.70
C VAL A 72 -5.66 -0.40 -18.62
N PHE A 73 -5.28 -1.58 -18.17
CA PHE A 73 -4.48 -2.53 -18.92
C PHE A 73 -5.27 -3.82 -19.07
N VAL A 74 -5.42 -4.33 -20.29
CA VAL A 74 -6.11 -5.58 -20.55
C VAL A 74 -5.22 -6.45 -21.41
N GLN A 75 -4.82 -7.63 -20.93
CA GLN A 75 -4.05 -8.58 -21.73
C GLN A 75 -4.79 -8.85 -23.05
N LYS A 76 -4.05 -8.88 -24.16
CA LYS A 76 -4.60 -8.79 -25.51
C LYS A 76 -5.72 -9.81 -25.78
N ASP A 77 -5.56 -11.04 -25.31
CA ASP A 77 -6.57 -12.09 -25.54
C ASP A 77 -7.83 -11.88 -24.69
N TYR A 78 -7.70 -11.33 -23.48
CA TYR A 78 -8.84 -10.90 -22.68
C TYR A 78 -9.54 -9.70 -23.31
N TYR A 79 -8.79 -8.77 -23.91
CA TYR A 79 -9.37 -7.64 -24.62
C TYR A 79 -10.18 -8.11 -25.83
N LYS A 80 -9.65 -9.05 -26.62
CA LYS A 80 -10.38 -9.66 -27.74
C LYS A 80 -11.68 -10.28 -27.28
N ALA A 81 -11.62 -11.10 -26.23
CA ALA A 81 -12.80 -11.77 -25.70
C ALA A 81 -13.87 -10.80 -25.16
N ALA A 82 -13.45 -9.72 -24.48
CA ALA A 82 -14.38 -8.83 -23.77
C ALA A 82 -14.87 -7.63 -24.60
N PHE A 83 -14.02 -7.09 -25.48
CA PHE A 83 -14.19 -5.75 -26.06
C PHE A 83 -14.03 -5.66 -27.58
N GLU A 84 -13.44 -6.64 -28.25
CA GLU A 84 -13.23 -6.57 -29.71
C GLU A 84 -14.56 -6.49 -30.47
N GLY A 85 -14.57 -5.65 -31.51
CA GLY A 85 -15.77 -5.36 -32.30
C GLY A 85 -16.77 -4.39 -31.64
N ARG A 86 -16.56 -3.98 -30.37
CA ARG A 86 -17.38 -2.92 -29.77
C ARG A 86 -16.96 -1.55 -30.31
N THR A 87 -17.93 -0.64 -30.41
CA THR A 87 -17.73 0.71 -30.92
C THR A 87 -18.30 1.75 -29.98
N GLY A 88 -17.68 2.93 -29.92
CA GLY A 88 -18.11 4.03 -29.07
C GLY A 88 -17.83 3.78 -27.58
N MET A 89 -18.67 4.35 -26.72
CA MET A 89 -18.51 4.22 -25.26
C MET A 89 -18.91 2.82 -24.78
N VAL A 90 -17.97 2.14 -24.14
CA VAL A 90 -18.16 0.81 -23.57
C VAL A 90 -18.01 0.88 -22.06
N ASP A 91 -19.03 0.38 -21.36
CA ASP A 91 -19.03 0.22 -19.92
C ASP A 91 -18.61 -1.20 -19.53
N PHE A 92 -17.88 -1.32 -18.42
CA PHE A 92 -17.52 -2.59 -17.81
C PHE A 92 -17.42 -2.46 -16.29
N GLU A 93 -17.70 -3.55 -15.59
CA GLU A 93 -17.66 -3.62 -14.13
C GLU A 93 -16.33 -4.18 -13.64
N ILE A 94 -15.81 -3.61 -12.55
CA ILE A 94 -14.67 -4.16 -11.81
C ILE A 94 -15.15 -5.32 -10.97
N THR A 95 -14.78 -6.53 -11.40
CA THR A 95 -15.05 -7.79 -10.70
C THR A 95 -13.78 -8.33 -10.01
N ASP A 96 -13.92 -9.44 -9.29
CA ASP A 96 -12.83 -10.17 -8.64
C ASP A 96 -11.73 -10.69 -9.60
N LYS A 97 -12.07 -10.88 -10.88
CA LYS A 97 -11.13 -11.21 -11.98
C LYS A 97 -10.15 -10.09 -12.30
N TRP A 98 -10.46 -8.85 -11.92
CA TRP A 98 -9.55 -7.74 -12.11
C TRP A 98 -8.51 -7.73 -11.00
N GLN A 99 -7.31 -7.28 -11.37
CA GLN A 99 -6.27 -6.89 -10.46
C GLN A 99 -6.04 -5.38 -10.57
N TYR A 100 -5.24 -4.84 -9.66
CA TYR A 100 -4.88 -3.44 -9.69
C TYR A 100 -3.46 -3.22 -9.20
N GLY A 101 -2.86 -2.14 -9.66
CA GLY A 101 -1.75 -1.53 -8.96
C GLY A 101 -2.09 -0.11 -8.59
N GLN A 102 -1.25 0.49 -7.77
CA GLN A 102 -1.46 1.86 -7.33
C GLN A 102 -0.14 2.59 -7.18
N ARG A 103 -0.12 3.83 -7.65
CA ARG A 103 1.06 4.69 -7.49
C ARG A 103 1.29 5.05 -6.02
N HIS A 104 0.20 5.19 -5.27
CA HIS A 104 0.19 5.53 -3.86
C HIS A 104 -0.65 4.50 -3.10
N GLU A 105 -0.20 4.12 -1.91
CA GLU A 105 -0.90 3.24 -0.96
C GLU A 105 -2.29 3.72 -0.54
N THR A 106 -2.58 5.02 -0.66
CA THR A 106 -3.93 5.57 -0.48
C THR A 106 -4.92 5.09 -1.55
N GLY A 107 -4.45 4.38 -2.58
CA GLY A 107 -5.18 4.10 -3.80
C GLY A 107 -5.20 5.27 -4.79
N ALA A 108 -4.53 6.38 -4.50
CA ALA A 108 -4.35 7.45 -5.49
C ALA A 108 -3.45 6.96 -6.64
N GLY A 109 -3.85 7.28 -7.87
CA GLY A 109 -3.19 6.75 -9.07
C GLY A 109 -3.38 5.25 -9.24
N ARG A 110 -4.48 4.68 -8.73
CA ARG A 110 -4.87 3.29 -8.97
C ARG A 110 -5.13 3.06 -10.47
N PHE A 111 -4.53 2.01 -10.99
CA PHE A 111 -4.76 1.49 -12.32
C PHE A 111 -5.26 0.05 -12.22
N VAL A 112 -6.05 -0.37 -13.20
CA VAL A 112 -6.65 -1.70 -13.19
C VAL A 112 -6.08 -2.55 -14.31
N VAL A 113 -5.90 -3.83 -14.02
CA VAL A 113 -5.32 -4.81 -14.94
C VAL A 113 -6.27 -6.01 -15.03
N LEU A 114 -6.65 -6.39 -16.25
CA LEU A 114 -7.34 -7.65 -16.52
C LEU A 114 -6.41 -8.55 -17.32
N HIS A 115 -6.01 -9.67 -16.73
CA HIS A 115 -5.10 -10.64 -17.32
C HIS A 115 -5.21 -11.98 -16.60
N ASP A 116 -4.50 -12.99 -17.09
CA ASP A 116 -4.35 -14.27 -16.40
C ASP A 116 -3.54 -14.13 -15.10
N GLY A 117 -4.21 -13.81 -14.00
CA GLY A 117 -3.57 -13.66 -12.69
C GLY A 117 -3.13 -14.97 -12.03
N GLU A 118 -3.53 -16.14 -12.57
CA GLU A 118 -3.11 -17.44 -12.03
C GLU A 118 -1.71 -17.81 -12.53
N ASN A 119 -1.47 -17.60 -13.82
CA ASN A 119 -0.21 -17.97 -14.49
C ASN A 119 0.76 -16.80 -14.69
N ASN A 120 0.29 -15.55 -14.64
CA ASN A 120 1.15 -14.36 -14.78
C ASN A 120 1.13 -13.53 -13.50
N ARG A 121 2.32 -13.18 -12.99
CA ARG A 121 2.45 -12.32 -11.81
C ARG A 121 3.39 -11.13 -12.07
N PRO A 122 3.06 -10.24 -13.02
CA PRO A 122 3.87 -9.06 -13.27
C PRO A 122 3.88 -8.13 -12.05
N PHE A 123 4.98 -7.41 -11.88
CA PHE A 123 5.09 -6.38 -10.87
C PHE A 123 4.39 -5.08 -11.31
N GLN A 124 3.82 -4.34 -10.36
CA GLN A 124 3.05 -3.11 -10.59
C GLN A 124 3.87 -2.03 -11.31
N ASP A 125 5.16 -1.92 -11.01
CA ASP A 125 6.10 -0.96 -11.57
C ASP A 125 6.31 -1.14 -13.09
N ARG A 126 5.93 -2.30 -13.65
CA ARG A 126 5.96 -2.56 -15.09
C ARG A 126 4.83 -1.89 -15.87
N PHE A 127 3.77 -1.47 -15.17
CA PHE A 127 2.61 -0.81 -15.79
C PHE A 127 2.67 0.71 -15.62
N ILE A 128 3.06 1.18 -14.43
CA ILE A 128 3.22 2.61 -14.13
C ILE A 128 4.49 2.78 -13.29
N ALA A 129 5.31 3.76 -13.64
CA ALA A 129 6.45 4.17 -12.81
C ALA A 129 5.96 4.55 -11.39
N GLY A 130 6.22 3.65 -10.44
CA GLY A 130 5.73 3.73 -9.07
C GLY A 130 6.69 4.45 -8.12
N TRP A 131 6.45 4.25 -6.82
CA TRP A 131 7.35 4.66 -5.73
C TRP A 131 8.71 3.94 -5.76
N LEU A 132 8.84 2.82 -6.49
CA LEU A 132 10.11 2.13 -6.71
C LEU A 132 11.16 3.06 -7.32
N THR A 133 10.76 3.96 -8.22
CA THR A 133 11.65 4.99 -8.81
C THR A 133 12.17 5.99 -7.76
N GLN A 134 11.43 6.20 -6.67
CA GLN A 134 11.93 7.01 -5.55
C GLN A 134 12.95 6.23 -4.72
N VAL A 135 12.76 4.92 -4.53
CA VAL A 135 13.76 4.04 -3.88
C VAL A 135 15.03 3.96 -4.71
N GLU A 136 14.91 3.80 -6.03
CA GLU A 136 16.04 3.88 -6.97
C GLU A 136 16.82 5.19 -6.75
N ASN A 137 16.13 6.33 -6.74
CA ASN A 137 16.76 7.63 -6.52
C ASN A 137 17.42 7.78 -5.13
N ILE A 138 16.91 7.11 -4.09
CA ILE A 138 17.49 7.13 -2.74
C ILE A 138 18.71 6.22 -2.65
N ILE A 139 18.61 4.97 -3.14
CA ILE A 139 19.73 4.02 -3.14
C ILE A 139 20.85 4.57 -4.02
N HIS A 140 20.52 5.08 -5.22
CA HIS A 140 21.48 5.79 -6.05
C HIS A 140 21.99 7.07 -5.38
N GLY A 141 21.15 7.85 -4.71
CA GLY A 141 21.56 9.08 -4.02
C GLY A 141 22.55 8.82 -2.88
N VAL A 142 22.31 7.79 -2.07
CA VAL A 142 23.19 7.34 -0.98
C VAL A 142 24.48 6.74 -1.55
N ALA A 143 24.38 5.89 -2.58
CA ALA A 143 25.54 5.32 -3.25
C ALA A 143 26.39 6.41 -3.94
N CYS A 144 25.77 7.43 -4.55
CA CYS A 144 26.46 8.58 -5.14
C CYS A 144 27.14 9.45 -4.07
N ALA A 145 26.46 9.73 -2.94
CA ALA A 145 27.05 10.45 -1.82
C ALA A 145 28.25 9.70 -1.20
N ALA A 146 28.26 8.37 -1.28
CA ALA A 146 29.38 7.51 -0.88
C ALA A 146 30.41 7.25 -2.02
N ASN A 147 30.26 7.88 -3.19
CA ASN A 147 31.09 7.69 -4.38
C ASN A 147 31.16 6.24 -4.91
N GLN A 148 30.07 5.48 -4.74
CA GLN A 148 29.91 4.06 -5.05
C GLN A 148 28.77 3.77 -6.04
N ALA A 149 28.46 4.70 -6.94
CA ALA A 149 27.35 4.56 -7.89
C ALA A 149 27.39 3.26 -8.75
N LYS A 150 28.58 2.76 -9.10
CA LYS A 150 28.76 1.51 -9.89
C LYS A 150 28.35 0.21 -9.17
N ILE A 151 28.10 0.31 -7.86
CA ILE A 151 27.75 -0.80 -6.98
C ILE A 151 26.22 -0.87 -6.77
N ALA A 152 25.49 0.21 -7.10
CA ALA A 152 24.04 0.29 -6.95
C ALA A 152 23.29 -0.57 -7.98
N ASP A 153 23.82 -0.74 -9.20
CA ASP A 153 23.09 -1.42 -10.29
C ASP A 153 22.75 -2.90 -10.00
N PRO A 154 23.64 -3.73 -9.40
CA PRO A 154 23.27 -5.10 -9.01
C PRO A 154 22.34 -5.16 -7.79
N VAL A 155 22.43 -4.17 -6.89
CA VAL A 155 21.54 -4.03 -5.73
C VAL A 155 20.15 -3.63 -6.18
N ASP A 156 20.03 -2.81 -7.23
CA ASP A 156 18.78 -2.40 -7.85
C ASP A 156 18.02 -3.59 -8.44
N VAL A 157 18.69 -4.50 -9.17
CA VAL A 157 18.08 -5.73 -9.69
C VAL A 157 17.63 -6.67 -8.55
N PHE A 158 18.46 -6.83 -7.51
CA PHE A 158 18.14 -7.65 -6.34
C PHE A 158 17.00 -7.06 -5.49
N ALA A 159 17.01 -5.74 -5.29
CA ALA A 159 15.96 -4.98 -4.63
C ALA A 159 14.66 -5.04 -5.45
N LYS A 160 14.70 -4.94 -6.78
CA LYS A 160 13.54 -5.13 -7.66
C LYS A 160 12.93 -6.52 -7.53
N GLY A 161 13.76 -7.56 -7.44
CA GLY A 161 13.29 -8.94 -7.22
C GLY A 161 12.72 -9.21 -5.82
N LEU A 162 13.13 -8.44 -4.80
CA LEU A 162 12.67 -8.60 -3.41
C LEU A 162 11.58 -7.59 -2.99
N ILE A 163 11.47 -6.46 -3.68
CA ILE A 163 10.64 -5.30 -3.32
C ILE A 163 9.62 -4.99 -4.43
N GLY A 164 9.80 -5.57 -5.63
CA GLY A 164 8.82 -5.54 -6.69
C GLY A 164 7.48 -6.06 -6.17
N LYS A 165 6.46 -5.21 -6.20
CA LYS A 165 5.12 -5.56 -5.71
C LYS A 165 4.33 -6.17 -6.85
N HIS A 166 3.79 -7.36 -6.68
CA HIS A 166 2.84 -7.91 -7.64
C HIS A 166 1.57 -7.07 -7.67
N LEU A 167 0.82 -7.19 -8.76
CA LEU A 167 -0.55 -6.69 -8.84
C LEU A 167 -1.41 -7.26 -7.70
N LEU A 168 -2.31 -6.43 -7.20
CA LEU A 168 -3.21 -6.72 -6.09
C LEU A 168 -4.55 -7.21 -6.61
N SER A 169 -5.19 -8.15 -5.92
CA SER A 169 -6.50 -8.68 -6.32
C SER A 169 -7.65 -7.92 -5.65
N TYR A 170 -8.71 -7.64 -6.40
CA TYR A 170 -9.98 -7.16 -5.83
C TYR A 170 -10.79 -8.24 -5.11
N GLY A 171 -10.49 -9.53 -5.34
CA GLY A 171 -11.11 -10.65 -4.63
C GLY A 171 -10.65 -10.77 -3.17
N VAL A 172 -9.65 -9.98 -2.76
CA VAL A 172 -9.11 -9.95 -1.41
C VAL A 172 -9.74 -8.79 -0.63
N ARG A 173 -10.59 -9.12 0.35
CA ARG A 173 -11.09 -8.15 1.33
C ARG A 173 -9.97 -7.83 2.34
N PRO A 174 -9.65 -6.56 2.59
CA PRO A 174 -8.70 -6.18 3.65
C PRO A 174 -9.12 -6.73 5.02
N ALA A 175 -8.15 -6.92 5.92
CA ALA A 175 -8.42 -7.42 7.27
C ALA A 175 -9.39 -6.53 8.06
N VAL A 176 -9.43 -5.23 7.75
CA VAL A 176 -10.34 -4.25 8.37
C VAL A 176 -10.74 -3.17 7.37
N GLN A 177 -12.00 -2.73 7.42
CA GLN A 177 -12.52 -1.62 6.61
C GLN A 177 -13.41 -0.70 7.45
N ILE A 178 -13.83 0.42 6.86
CA ILE A 178 -14.80 1.31 7.51
C ILE A 178 -16.10 0.54 7.84
N ASN A 179 -16.72 0.87 8.97
CA ASN A 179 -17.90 0.23 9.55
C ASN A 179 -17.71 -1.20 10.08
N ASP A 180 -16.48 -1.73 10.06
CA ASP A 180 -16.19 -2.97 10.79
C ASP A 180 -16.23 -2.74 12.32
N ILE A 181 -16.55 -3.80 13.06
CA ILE A 181 -16.53 -3.81 14.52
C ILE A 181 -15.36 -4.65 15.01
N LEU A 182 -14.46 -4.03 15.76
CA LEU A 182 -13.34 -4.70 16.41
C LEU A 182 -13.68 -5.03 17.86
N LEU A 183 -13.38 -6.26 18.29
CA LEU A 183 -13.56 -6.71 19.67
C LEU A 183 -12.29 -6.43 20.47
N VAL A 184 -12.25 -5.26 21.11
CA VAL A 184 -11.10 -4.83 21.91
C VAL A 184 -11.31 -5.30 23.36
N PRO A 185 -10.39 -6.05 23.98
CA PRO A 185 -10.56 -6.51 25.37
C PRO A 185 -10.85 -5.34 26.30
N SER A 186 -11.79 -5.42 27.25
CA SER A 186 -12.02 -4.26 28.14
C SER A 186 -11.07 -4.18 29.33
N THR A 187 -10.19 -5.17 29.48
CA THR A 187 -9.12 -5.23 30.46
C THR A 187 -7.77 -5.24 29.75
N LEU A 188 -6.83 -4.44 30.26
CA LEU A 188 -5.45 -4.51 29.81
C LEU A 188 -4.84 -5.82 30.28
N LYS A 189 -4.12 -6.50 29.38
CA LYS A 189 -3.02 -7.36 29.82
C LYS A 189 -1.89 -6.45 30.33
N PRO A 190 -1.09 -6.88 31.32
CA PRO A 190 -0.08 -6.05 32.00
C PRO A 190 1.16 -5.70 31.14
N ASP A 191 1.00 -5.53 29.84
CA ASP A 191 2.07 -5.03 28.98
C ASP A 191 2.18 -3.50 29.13
N SER A 192 3.42 -3.03 29.31
CA SER A 192 3.69 -1.59 29.34
C SER A 192 3.33 -0.95 28.00
N PRO A 193 2.80 0.28 27.98
CA PRO A 193 2.54 0.98 26.73
C PRO A 193 3.82 1.09 25.91
N ILE A 194 3.70 0.99 24.58
CA ILE A 194 4.81 1.22 23.67
C ILE A 194 4.94 2.72 23.42
N LYS A 195 6.19 3.21 23.42
CA LYS A 195 6.48 4.61 23.08
C LYS A 195 6.74 4.75 21.60
N ILE A 196 5.91 5.52 20.92
CA ILE A 196 6.07 5.86 19.51
C ILE A 196 6.71 7.24 19.40
N THR A 197 7.80 7.36 18.64
CA THR A 197 8.50 8.61 18.39
C THR A 197 8.44 8.97 16.90
N TRP A 198 8.25 10.24 16.59
CA TRP A 198 8.22 10.75 15.21
C TRP A 198 8.71 12.20 15.14
N VAL A 199 8.89 12.70 13.92
CA VAL A 199 9.21 14.11 13.65
C VAL A 199 7.99 14.74 12.98
N GLN A 200 7.56 15.88 13.49
CA GLN A 200 6.47 16.69 12.94
C GLN A 200 6.82 18.16 13.15
N ASP A 201 6.69 18.97 12.10
CA ASP A 201 7.04 20.40 12.09
C ASP A 201 8.49 20.70 12.53
N HIS A 202 9.45 19.84 12.15
CA HIS A 202 10.85 19.88 12.58
C HIS A 202 11.10 19.58 14.07
N PHE A 203 10.08 19.16 14.82
CA PHE A 203 10.22 18.80 16.23
C PHE A 203 10.07 17.30 16.44
N HIS A 204 10.87 16.76 17.35
CA HIS A 204 10.68 15.41 17.86
C HIS A 204 9.44 15.37 18.75
N LYS A 205 8.52 14.47 18.42
CA LYS A 205 7.31 14.18 19.17
C LYS A 205 7.35 12.74 19.65
N SER A 206 6.66 12.47 20.75
CA SER A 206 6.45 11.11 21.22
C SER A 206 5.13 10.96 21.94
N ALA A 207 4.56 9.77 21.87
CA ALA A 207 3.36 9.43 22.62
C ALA A 207 3.33 7.93 22.93
N ASP A 208 2.64 7.59 24.02
CA ASP A 208 2.44 6.23 24.48
C ASP A 208 1.18 5.63 23.86
N TYR A 209 1.26 4.37 23.44
CA TYR A 209 0.15 3.62 22.86
C TYR A 209 0.03 2.25 23.52
N TYR A 210 -1.19 1.75 23.63
CA TYR A 210 -1.44 0.33 23.86
C TYR A 210 -1.61 -0.39 22.53
N LYS A 211 -1.14 -1.63 22.49
CA LYS A 211 -1.15 -2.50 21.30
C LYS A 211 -1.90 -3.78 21.65
N PHE A 212 -2.85 -4.16 20.80
CA PHE A 212 -3.66 -5.36 20.95
C PHE A 212 -3.71 -6.14 19.64
N MET A 213 -3.79 -7.46 19.74
CA MET A 213 -4.34 -8.28 18.66
C MET A 213 -5.82 -8.47 18.98
N VAL A 214 -6.71 -7.98 18.11
CA VAL A 214 -8.16 -7.98 18.30
C VAL A 214 -8.84 -8.74 17.17
N GLU A 215 -10.10 -9.10 17.36
CA GLU A 215 -10.89 -9.81 16.35
C GLU A 215 -11.82 -8.84 15.63
N ASN A 216 -11.88 -8.95 14.30
CA ASN A 216 -12.89 -8.27 13.49
C ASN A 216 -14.19 -9.08 13.48
N ALA A 217 -15.13 -8.71 14.35
CA ALA A 217 -16.43 -9.38 14.44
C ALA A 217 -17.26 -9.27 13.16
N SER A 218 -17.02 -8.23 12.36
CA SER A 218 -17.69 -8.05 11.06
C SER A 218 -17.08 -8.91 9.95
N TYR A 219 -15.95 -9.58 10.20
CA TYR A 219 -15.24 -10.38 9.19
C TYR A 219 -14.66 -11.67 9.76
N GLY A 220 -15.55 -12.56 10.22
CA GLY A 220 -15.17 -13.93 10.60
C GLY A 220 -14.14 -14.00 11.72
N ASN A 221 -14.08 -12.97 12.58
CA ASN A 221 -13.09 -12.82 13.66
C ASN A 221 -11.63 -12.80 13.17
N GLN A 222 -11.40 -12.28 11.96
CA GLN A 222 -10.06 -12.08 11.44
C GLN A 222 -9.20 -11.28 12.45
N PRO A 223 -7.97 -11.73 12.76
CA PRO A 223 -7.09 -10.99 13.66
C PRO A 223 -6.66 -9.67 13.03
N VAL A 224 -6.75 -8.60 13.81
CA VAL A 224 -6.37 -7.23 13.43
C VAL A 224 -5.48 -6.66 14.50
N GLN A 225 -4.36 -6.08 14.12
CA GLN A 225 -3.54 -5.32 15.04
C GLN A 225 -4.24 -3.97 15.32
N PHE A 226 -4.46 -3.65 16.59
CA PHE A 226 -5.11 -2.42 17.04
C PHE A 226 -4.20 -1.63 17.98
N PHE A 227 -4.06 -0.35 17.70
CA PHE A 227 -3.32 0.59 18.53
C PHE A 227 -4.25 1.68 19.03
N ILE A 228 -4.12 2.03 20.30
CA ILE A 228 -4.86 3.14 20.90
C ILE A 228 -3.93 4.00 21.73
N GLN A 229 -4.07 5.31 21.60
CA GLN A 229 -3.34 6.26 22.44
C GLN A 229 -3.66 5.98 23.93
N LYS A 230 -2.62 5.96 24.77
CA LYS A 230 -2.73 5.65 26.21
C LYS A 230 -3.83 6.46 26.92
N ASP A 231 -3.89 7.76 26.68
CA ASP A 231 -4.87 8.67 27.33
C ASP A 231 -6.32 8.42 26.87
N TRP A 232 -6.51 7.72 25.76
CA TRP A 232 -7.82 7.39 25.18
C TRP A 232 -8.27 5.98 25.56
N TRP A 233 -7.41 5.20 26.20
CA TRP A 233 -7.76 3.88 26.70
C TRP A 233 -8.45 3.91 28.07
N ASP A 234 -8.06 4.86 28.92
CA ASP A 234 -8.48 4.87 30.31
C ASP A 234 -10.01 4.94 30.44
N SER A 235 -10.59 3.87 30.96
CA SER A 235 -12.03 3.72 31.17
C SER A 235 -12.60 4.72 32.18
N SER A 236 -11.76 5.33 33.01
CA SER A 236 -12.10 6.39 33.98
C SER A 236 -11.87 7.81 33.43
N SER A 237 -11.33 7.93 32.21
CA SER A 237 -11.07 9.21 31.57
C SER A 237 -12.36 9.96 31.29
N THR A 238 -12.36 11.26 31.57
CA THR A 238 -13.43 12.19 31.22
C THR A 238 -13.39 12.61 29.75
N SER A 239 -12.37 12.17 29.01
CA SER A 239 -12.23 12.43 27.58
C SER A 239 -13.38 11.83 26.78
N GLU A 240 -14.01 12.62 25.91
CA GLU A 240 -14.99 12.16 24.92
C GLU A 240 -14.39 11.12 23.94
N TYR A 241 -13.06 11.11 23.82
CA TYR A 241 -12.32 10.18 22.99
C TYR A 241 -12.00 8.86 23.69
N SER A 242 -12.33 8.71 24.97
CA SER A 242 -12.09 7.46 25.70
C SER A 242 -12.84 6.29 25.07
N ILE A 243 -12.20 5.13 24.98
CA ILE A 243 -12.78 3.91 24.40
C ILE A 243 -14.13 3.55 25.03
N SER A 244 -14.31 3.80 26.33
CA SER A 244 -15.56 3.51 27.04
C SER A 244 -16.73 4.42 26.63
N LYS A 245 -16.45 5.57 25.99
CA LYS A 245 -17.46 6.52 25.50
C LYS A 245 -17.88 6.23 24.07
N ILE A 246 -16.96 5.69 23.26
CA ILE A 246 -17.17 5.47 21.83
C ILE A 246 -17.51 4.03 21.46
N ALA A 247 -17.23 3.06 22.36
CA ALA A 247 -17.45 1.65 22.12
C ALA A 247 -18.22 1.03 23.30
N PRO A 248 -19.44 0.49 23.08
CA PRO A 248 -20.17 -0.23 24.12
C PRO A 248 -19.46 -1.56 24.45
N LYS A 249 -19.66 -2.06 25.68
CA LYS A 249 -19.19 -3.40 26.06
C LYS A 249 -20.21 -4.45 25.68
N ASN A 250 -19.75 -5.57 25.12
CA ASN A 250 -20.57 -6.77 24.95
C ASN A 250 -20.63 -7.59 26.25
N LYS A 251 -21.40 -8.69 26.22
CA LYS A 251 -21.60 -9.59 27.37
C LYS A 251 -20.31 -10.30 27.81
N ASP A 252 -19.38 -10.48 26.88
CA ASP A 252 -18.10 -11.15 27.11
C ASP A 252 -17.01 -10.19 27.61
N GLY A 253 -17.36 -8.93 27.85
CA GLY A 253 -16.44 -7.93 28.40
C GLY A 253 -15.46 -7.36 27.38
N TYR A 254 -15.78 -7.37 26.09
CA TYR A 254 -15.06 -6.67 25.03
C TYR A 254 -15.75 -5.36 24.66
N TYR A 255 -14.98 -4.31 24.40
CA TYR A 255 -15.46 -3.12 23.72
C TYR A 255 -15.70 -3.45 22.24
N GLN A 256 -16.89 -3.12 21.74
CA GLN A 256 -17.27 -3.22 20.34
C GLN A 256 -16.87 -1.92 19.63
N PHE A 257 -15.59 -1.80 19.28
CA PHE A 257 -15.03 -0.59 18.71
C PHE A 257 -15.46 -0.43 17.25
N PRO A 258 -16.21 0.64 16.88
CA PRO A 258 -16.59 0.88 15.50
C PRO A 258 -15.45 1.55 14.73
N VAL A 259 -15.02 0.91 13.64
CA VAL A 259 -14.05 1.51 12.71
C VAL A 259 -14.75 2.58 11.89
N ASN A 260 -14.28 3.82 11.99
CA ASN A 260 -14.88 4.99 11.37
C ASN A 260 -13.81 6.01 10.94
N ASP A 261 -14.24 7.17 10.47
CA ASP A 261 -13.42 8.30 10.02
C ASP A 261 -12.55 8.95 11.13
N LYS A 262 -12.81 8.63 12.40
CA LYS A 262 -11.94 9.03 13.53
C LYS A 262 -10.78 8.07 13.74
N SER A 263 -10.83 6.90 13.13
CA SER A 263 -9.76 5.92 13.14
C SER A 263 -8.83 6.16 11.96
N GLN A 264 -7.55 5.86 12.16
CA GLN A 264 -6.58 5.77 11.10
C GLN A 264 -6.11 4.33 10.92
N TYR A 265 -5.44 4.04 9.81
CA TYR A 265 -4.88 2.72 9.57
C TYR A 265 -3.50 2.78 8.94
N GLY A 266 -2.77 1.69 9.06
CA GLY A 266 -1.60 1.41 8.24
C GLY A 266 -1.70 0.00 7.66
N GLU A 267 -0.82 -0.32 6.72
CA GLU A 267 -0.78 -1.62 6.05
C GLU A 267 0.66 -2.09 5.90
N ALA A 268 0.92 -3.37 6.21
CA ALA A 268 2.28 -3.92 6.13
C ALA A 268 2.69 -4.09 4.66
N ASP A 269 1.69 -4.37 3.83
CA ASP A 269 1.70 -4.45 2.39
C ASP A 269 0.50 -3.68 1.82
N GLU A 270 0.53 -3.36 0.53
CA GLU A 270 -0.56 -2.61 -0.13
C GLU A 270 -1.80 -3.46 -0.39
N SER A 271 -1.78 -4.75 -0.05
CA SER A 271 -2.91 -5.67 -0.23
C SER A 271 -4.02 -5.44 0.79
N GLY A 272 -3.70 -4.78 1.91
CA GLY A 272 -4.62 -4.57 3.02
C GLY A 272 -4.88 -5.82 3.86
N GLN A 273 -4.23 -6.95 3.57
CA GLN A 273 -4.34 -8.21 4.35
C GLN A 273 -3.74 -8.07 5.74
N ASP A 274 -2.69 -7.26 5.88
CA ASP A 274 -2.07 -6.93 7.17
C ASP A 274 -2.43 -5.50 7.61
N ARG A 275 -3.64 -5.04 7.27
CA ARG A 275 -4.10 -3.71 7.70
C ARG A 275 -4.33 -3.69 9.21
N TRP A 276 -3.78 -2.67 9.88
CA TRP A 276 -3.96 -2.42 11.30
C TRP A 276 -4.63 -1.07 11.56
N VAL A 277 -5.29 -0.94 12.70
CA VAL A 277 -6.01 0.27 13.09
C VAL A 277 -5.24 1.02 14.17
N VAL A 278 -5.24 2.36 14.06
CA VAL A 278 -4.73 3.29 15.06
C VAL A 278 -5.84 4.25 15.45
N TYR A 279 -6.20 4.27 16.72
CA TYR A 279 -7.15 5.22 17.28
C TYR A 279 -6.43 6.20 18.21
N HIS A 280 -6.29 7.45 17.74
CA HIS A 280 -5.50 8.49 18.39
C HIS A 280 -5.84 9.88 17.85
N ASP A 281 -5.28 10.91 18.47
CA ASP A 281 -5.42 12.29 18.03
C ASP A 281 -4.88 12.47 16.59
N ARG A 282 -5.79 12.77 15.65
CA ARG A 282 -5.49 12.95 14.22
C ARG A 282 -4.60 14.16 13.92
N ALA A 283 -4.41 15.08 14.87
CA ALA A 283 -3.41 16.14 14.72
C ALA A 283 -1.97 15.59 14.78
N ARG A 284 -1.79 14.36 15.28
CA ARG A 284 -0.51 13.65 15.28
C ARG A 284 -0.34 12.95 13.94
N GLN A 285 0.83 13.14 13.34
CA GLN A 285 1.15 12.52 12.05
C GLN A 285 2.36 11.58 12.15
N PRO A 286 2.32 10.54 13.02
CA PRO A 286 3.34 9.50 13.00
C PRO A 286 3.24 8.68 11.71
N TYR A 287 4.38 8.26 11.18
CA TYR A 287 4.45 7.37 10.04
C TYR A 287 4.09 5.92 10.43
N GLN A 288 3.43 5.19 9.53
CA GLN A 288 3.04 3.78 9.65
C GLN A 288 4.17 2.88 10.16
N GLY A 289 5.37 3.06 9.60
CA GLY A 289 6.57 2.29 9.96
C GLY A 289 6.99 2.40 11.42
N ARG A 290 6.42 3.35 12.18
CA ARG A 290 6.63 3.47 13.63
C ARG A 290 5.77 2.51 14.44
N PHE A 291 4.63 2.06 13.91
CA PHE A 291 3.71 1.13 14.58
C PHE A 291 4.01 -0.33 14.24
N VAL A 292 4.18 -0.60 12.94
CA VAL A 292 4.51 -1.93 12.41
C VAL A 292 5.62 -1.75 11.38
N LYS A 293 6.69 -2.54 11.50
CA LYS A 293 7.79 -2.53 10.52
C LYS A 293 7.27 -3.05 9.19
N SER A 294 7.18 -2.19 8.17
CA SER A 294 6.84 -2.61 6.80
C SER A 294 7.83 -3.62 6.24
N GLN A 295 7.41 -4.42 5.26
CA GLN A 295 8.30 -5.35 4.54
C GLN A 295 9.50 -4.62 3.90
N LEU A 296 9.30 -3.38 3.45
CA LEU A 296 10.35 -2.52 2.91
C LEU A 296 11.44 -2.20 3.95
N PHE A 297 11.02 -1.86 5.17
CA PHE A 297 11.96 -1.65 6.27
C PHE A 297 12.73 -2.92 6.61
N GLN A 298 12.07 -4.08 6.60
CA GLN A 298 12.72 -5.37 6.82
C GLN A 298 13.69 -5.72 5.69
N ALA A 299 13.35 -5.42 4.44
CA ALA A 299 14.21 -5.63 3.28
C ALA A 299 15.45 -4.73 3.33
N ILE A 300 15.29 -3.45 3.68
CA ILE A 300 16.40 -2.51 3.89
C ILE A 300 17.30 -2.98 5.03
N GLU A 301 16.74 -3.40 6.17
CA GLU A 301 17.52 -3.99 7.26
C GLU A 301 18.28 -5.24 6.80
N THR A 302 17.62 -6.15 6.07
CA THR A 302 18.24 -7.37 5.53
C THR A 302 19.39 -7.08 4.57
N VAL A 303 19.26 -6.06 3.71
CA VAL A 303 20.32 -5.63 2.77
C VAL A 303 21.50 -5.00 3.52
N ILE A 304 21.23 -4.18 4.53
CA ILE A 304 22.25 -3.55 5.39
C ILE A 304 22.99 -4.61 6.22
N ASP A 305 22.29 -5.62 6.72
CA ASP A 305 22.81 -6.63 7.65
C ASP A 305 23.46 -7.84 6.95
N LEU A 306 23.34 -7.97 5.62
CA LEU A 306 23.96 -9.04 4.84
C LEU A 306 25.50 -9.00 4.93
N PRO A 307 26.20 -10.04 5.43
CA PRO A 307 27.67 -10.05 5.51
C PRO A 307 28.36 -9.89 4.14
N ARG A 308 27.70 -10.37 3.07
CA ARG A 308 28.15 -10.21 1.68
C ARG A 308 27.95 -8.81 1.13
N SER A 309 27.04 -8.00 1.66
CA SER A 309 26.84 -6.62 1.19
C SER A 309 28.08 -5.77 1.54
N LYS A 310 28.71 -5.96 2.70
CA LYS A 310 30.00 -5.29 3.02
C LYS A 310 31.13 -5.65 2.04
N GLN A 311 31.15 -6.90 1.56
CA GLN A 311 32.18 -7.43 0.65
C GLN A 311 31.92 -7.12 -0.84
N PHE A 312 30.64 -7.08 -1.25
CA PHE A 312 30.22 -6.68 -2.61
C PHE A 312 30.14 -5.16 -2.77
N LEU A 313 29.83 -4.43 -1.70
CA LEU A 313 29.55 -3.00 -1.74
C LEU A 313 30.74 -2.13 -1.35
N GLY A 314 31.79 -2.66 -0.71
CA GLY A 314 32.94 -1.85 -0.28
C GLY A 314 32.56 -0.75 0.74
N ILE A 315 31.42 -0.89 1.42
CA ILE A 315 30.91 0.07 2.40
C ILE A 315 31.50 -0.29 3.77
N ASN A 316 32.52 0.45 4.20
CA ASN A 316 33.14 0.25 5.52
C ASN A 316 32.59 1.18 6.62
N ASP A 317 31.95 2.31 6.28
CA ASP A 317 31.69 3.41 7.25
C ASP A 317 30.33 4.10 7.11
N VAL A 318 29.25 3.36 6.85
CA VAL A 318 27.89 3.95 6.94
C VAL A 318 27.25 3.52 8.25
N ASN A 319 26.88 4.50 9.08
CA ASN A 319 26.14 4.25 10.32
C ASN A 319 24.74 3.69 9.99
N PRO A 320 24.42 2.43 10.34
CA PRO A 320 23.12 1.81 10.06
C PRO A 320 21.95 2.62 10.62
N ASP A 321 22.14 3.31 11.74
CA ASP A 321 21.09 4.08 12.40
C ASP A 321 20.75 5.37 11.63
N GLU A 322 21.73 6.01 10.98
CA GLU A 322 21.49 7.19 10.12
C GLU A 322 20.76 6.81 8.83
N VAL A 323 21.08 5.64 8.26
CA VAL A 323 20.35 5.09 7.10
C VAL A 323 18.92 4.73 7.49
N LYS A 324 18.71 4.13 8.67
CA LYS A 324 17.37 3.80 9.19
C LYS A 324 16.54 5.05 9.45
N ASP A 325 17.13 6.12 9.99
CA ASP A 325 16.40 7.37 10.24
C ASP A 325 16.12 8.13 8.94
N LEU A 326 17.06 8.16 7.99
CA LEU A 326 16.84 8.70 6.63
C LEU A 326 15.77 7.92 5.87
N ALA A 327 15.83 6.58 5.91
CA ALA A 327 14.80 5.70 5.37
C ALA A 327 13.45 5.96 6.06
N GLY A 328 13.40 6.18 7.38
CA GLY A 328 12.17 6.55 8.07
C GLY A 328 11.64 7.94 7.79
N ARG A 329 12.48 8.89 7.36
CA ARG A 329 12.07 10.22 6.92
C ARG A 329 11.61 10.24 5.47
N ILE A 330 12.25 9.48 4.59
CA ILE A 330 11.94 9.47 3.15
C ILE A 330 10.86 8.43 2.80
N LEU A 331 10.90 7.26 3.44
CA LEU A 331 9.94 6.16 3.26
C LEU A 331 8.86 6.16 4.35
N GLY A 332 8.85 7.16 5.22
CA GLY A 332 7.82 7.37 6.23
C GLY A 332 6.46 7.58 5.56
N ARG A 333 5.66 6.51 5.50
CA ARG A 333 4.29 6.56 4.99
C ARG A 333 3.38 7.11 6.09
N PRO A 334 2.58 8.18 5.89
CA PRO A 334 1.64 8.64 6.90
C PRO A 334 0.57 7.58 7.14
N LEU A 335 -0.06 7.59 8.31
CA LEU A 335 -1.27 6.79 8.53
C LEU A 335 -2.40 7.26 7.59
N TYR A 336 -3.20 6.30 7.12
CA TYR A 336 -4.36 6.56 6.27
C TYR A 336 -5.62 6.78 7.09
N THR A 337 -6.64 7.36 6.46
CA THR A 337 -7.96 7.57 7.07
C THR A 337 -8.98 6.68 6.39
N PHE A 338 -9.91 6.11 7.15
CA PHE A 338 -11.06 5.40 6.59
C PHE A 338 -12.04 6.41 5.96
N TYR A 339 -12.53 6.14 4.75
CA TYR A 339 -13.49 6.96 3.99
C TYR A 339 -14.72 6.17 3.59
#